data_AF-A0A832ZW88-F1
#
_entry.id   AF-A0A832ZW88-F1
#
_cell.length_a   1.000
_cell.length_b   1.000
_cell.length_c   1.000
_cell.angle_alpha   90.00
_cell.angle_beta   90.00
_cell.angle_gamma   90.00
#
_symmetry.space_group_name_H-M   'P 1'
#
loop_
_entity.id
_entity.type
_entity.pdbx_description
1 polymer ?
#
loop_
_entity_poly.entity_id
_entity_poly.type
_entity_poly.pdbx_seq_one_letter_code
_entity_poly.pdbx_strand_id
1 'polypeptide(L)'
;MRTVKMVYTTAVALSVAGAILSIYLLDESRVLGSGFCEISERMSCLSVIRSRYSKFLEIPVAFYGLVWFITSGVFSFSALKLRRARLLLFVWSIAGMAGVLFLNYVELVLINAFCMYCGLAHALAASILGLSFLGWRAGV
;
A
#
# COMPACT_ATOMS: atom_id res chain seq x y z
N MET A 1 -3.53 23.59 -13.69
CA MET A 1 -4.76 23.13 -12.97
C MET A 1 -5.26 21.75 -13.42
N ARG A 2 -5.32 21.42 -14.73
CA ARG A 2 -5.75 20.08 -15.21
C ARG A 2 -4.86 18.94 -14.69
N THR A 3 -3.54 19.12 -14.73
CA THR A 3 -2.56 18.12 -14.27
C THR A 3 -2.71 17.80 -12.79
N VAL A 4 -2.89 18.82 -11.94
CA VAL A 4 -3.06 18.65 -10.48
C VAL A 4 -4.33 17.88 -10.15
N LYS A 5 -5.46 18.18 -10.82
CA LYS A 5 -6.69 17.41 -10.64
C LYS A 5 -6.48 15.96 -11.04
N MET A 6 -5.90 15.70 -12.21
CA MET A 6 -5.63 14.35 -12.72
C MET A 6 -4.79 13.53 -11.74
N VAL A 7 -3.69 14.10 -11.23
CA VAL A 7 -2.79 13.44 -10.26
C VAL A 7 -3.55 12.98 -9.01
N TYR A 8 -4.31 13.88 -8.37
CA TYR A 8 -5.01 13.53 -7.12
C TYR A 8 -6.23 12.64 -7.36
N THR A 9 -6.92 12.73 -8.50
CA THR A 9 -7.98 11.76 -8.84
C THR A 9 -7.43 10.37 -9.06
N THR A 10 -6.26 10.24 -9.71
CA THR A 10 -5.59 8.95 -9.86
C THR A 10 -5.13 8.41 -8.49
N ALA A 11 -4.59 9.27 -7.62
CA ALA A 11 -4.21 8.88 -6.26
C ALA A 11 -5.40 8.38 -5.43
N VAL A 12 -6.59 8.99 -5.57
CA VAL A 12 -7.83 8.48 -4.96
C VAL A 12 -8.18 7.10 -5.50
N ALA A 13 -8.15 6.90 -6.82
CA ALA A 13 -8.46 5.60 -7.42
C ALA A 13 -7.49 4.49 -6.95
N LEU A 14 -6.19 4.79 -6.89
CA LEU A 14 -5.18 3.87 -6.36
C LEU A 14 -5.39 3.57 -4.87
N SER A 15 -5.80 4.58 -4.09
CA SER A 15 -6.09 4.40 -2.66
C SER A 15 -7.29 3.47 -2.45
N VAL A 16 -8.34 3.61 -3.27
CA VAL A 16 -9.50 2.70 -3.24
C VAL A 16 -9.09 1.29 -3.64
N ALA A 17 -8.31 1.13 -4.73
CA ALA A 17 -7.81 -0.18 -5.15
C ALA A 17 -6.96 -0.85 -4.06
N GLY A 18 -6.07 -0.09 -3.41
CA GLY A 18 -5.24 -0.58 -2.31
C GLY A 18 -6.04 -0.94 -1.06
N ALA A 19 -7.11 -0.19 -0.75
CA ALA A 19 -8.01 -0.52 0.34
C ALA A 19 -8.79 -1.82 0.07
N ILE A 20 -9.33 -2.00 -1.14
CA ILE A 20 -10.00 -3.24 -1.56
C ILE A 20 -9.02 -4.41 -1.48
N LEU A 21 -7.81 -4.24 -1.99
CA LEU A 21 -6.76 -5.24 -1.89
C LEU A 21 -6.46 -5.58 -0.42
N SER A 22 -6.27 -4.59 0.44
CA SER A 22 -6.01 -4.81 1.87
C SER A 22 -7.15 -5.55 2.57
N ILE A 23 -8.41 -5.24 2.23
CA ILE A 23 -9.58 -5.99 2.73
C ILE A 23 -9.54 -7.44 2.26
N TYR A 24 -9.17 -7.68 0.99
CA TYR A 24 -9.00 -9.03 0.47
C TYR A 24 -7.90 -9.80 1.22
N LEU A 25 -6.78 -9.15 1.58
CA LEU A 25 -5.70 -9.76 2.36
C LEU A 25 -6.06 -10.04 3.82
N LEU A 26 -7.10 -9.40 4.37
CA LEU A 26 -7.59 -9.74 5.72
C LEU A 26 -8.23 -11.13 5.77
N ASP A 27 -8.66 -11.66 4.63
CA ASP A 27 -9.21 -13.00 4.51
C ASP A 27 -8.15 -13.96 3.97
N GLU A 28 -7.37 -14.52 4.89
CA GLU A 28 -6.29 -15.46 4.58
C GLU A 28 -6.79 -16.65 3.72
N SER A 29 -8.02 -17.10 3.93
CA SER A 29 -8.59 -18.24 3.19
C SER A 29 -8.76 -17.95 1.70
N ARG A 30 -9.12 -16.71 1.34
CA ARG A 30 -9.26 -16.27 -0.05
C ARG A 30 -7.92 -16.13 -0.75
N VAL A 31 -6.92 -15.63 -0.03
CA VAL A 31 -5.58 -15.45 -0.58
C VAL A 31 -4.92 -16.79 -0.83
N LEU A 32 -5.00 -17.72 0.13
CA LEU A 32 -4.41 -19.05 0.00
C LEU A 32 -5.15 -19.95 -1.00
N GLY A 33 -6.45 -19.71 -1.21
CA GLY A 33 -7.24 -20.39 -2.24
C GLY A 33 -6.97 -19.89 -3.68
N SER A 34 -6.13 -18.88 -3.87
CA SER A 34 -5.84 -18.34 -5.20
C SER A 34 -4.65 -19.04 -5.85
N GLY A 35 -4.80 -19.47 -7.09
CA GLY A 35 -3.72 -20.14 -7.86
C GLY A 35 -2.52 -19.23 -8.18
N PHE A 36 -2.61 -17.93 -7.88
CA PHE A 36 -1.52 -16.96 -8.08
C PHE A 36 -0.59 -16.85 -6.86
N CYS A 37 -0.93 -17.51 -5.75
CA CYS A 37 -0.23 -17.32 -4.49
C CYS A 37 0.93 -18.30 -4.27
N GLU A 38 0.92 -19.46 -4.93
CA GLU A 38 1.88 -20.54 -4.70
C GLU A 38 2.46 -21.02 -6.03
N ILE A 39 3.46 -20.27 -6.51
CA ILE A 39 4.17 -20.56 -7.77
C ILE A 39 5.45 -21.35 -7.49
N SER A 40 6.12 -21.08 -6.37
CA SER A 40 7.32 -21.79 -5.92
C SER A 40 7.58 -21.56 -4.42
N GLU A 41 8.52 -22.28 -3.79
CA GLU A 41 8.89 -22.07 -2.38
C GLU A 41 9.31 -20.62 -2.06
N ARG A 42 9.96 -19.92 -3.01
CA ARG A 42 10.32 -18.50 -2.88
C ARG A 42 9.20 -17.54 -3.25
N MET A 43 8.16 -17.98 -3.97
CA MET A 43 7.00 -17.19 -4.35
C MET A 43 5.75 -17.82 -3.74
N SER A 44 5.67 -17.72 -2.41
CA SER A 44 4.60 -18.30 -1.60
C SER A 44 4.06 -17.26 -0.64
N CYS A 45 2.79 -16.86 -0.79
CA CYS A 45 2.14 -16.06 0.25
C CYS A 45 1.82 -16.87 1.50
N LEU A 46 1.77 -18.21 1.42
CA LEU A 46 1.56 -19.07 2.59
C LEU A 46 2.66 -18.86 3.63
N SER A 47 3.92 -18.84 3.18
CA SER A 47 5.09 -18.58 4.04
C SER A 47 5.00 -17.20 4.71
N VAL A 48 4.51 -16.19 3.99
CA VAL A 48 4.39 -14.82 4.51
C VAL A 48 3.22 -14.69 5.50
N ILE A 49 2.03 -15.20 5.16
CA ILE A 49 0.81 -15.10 5.97
C ILE A 49 0.93 -15.90 7.27
N ARG A 50 1.52 -17.11 7.23
CA ARG A 50 1.73 -17.92 8.45
C ARG A 50 2.94 -17.49 9.27
N SER A 51 3.75 -16.55 8.79
CA SER A 51 4.90 -16.07 9.53
C SER A 51 4.49 -15.35 10.81
N ARG A 52 5.38 -15.33 11.81
CA ARG A 52 5.21 -14.50 13.01
C ARG A 52 5.15 -12.99 12.72
N TYR A 53 5.50 -12.57 11.51
CA TYR A 53 5.54 -11.17 11.09
C TYR A 53 4.25 -10.71 10.41
N SER A 54 3.31 -11.63 10.12
CA SER A 54 2.02 -11.27 9.52
C SER A 54 1.08 -10.52 10.48
N LYS A 55 1.41 -10.52 11.77
CA LYS A 55 0.71 -9.79 12.82
C LYS A 55 1.66 -8.89 13.58
N PHE A 56 1.22 -7.68 13.86
CA PHE A 56 1.89 -6.74 14.74
C PHE A 56 0.89 -6.35 15.83
N LEU A 57 1.26 -6.50 17.11
CA LEU A 57 0.35 -6.31 18.25
C LEU A 57 -0.96 -7.11 18.10
N GLU A 58 -0.86 -8.37 17.65
CA GLU A 58 -2.00 -9.27 17.36
C GLU A 58 -2.90 -8.85 16.18
N ILE A 59 -2.66 -7.67 15.59
CA ILE A 59 -3.41 -7.13 14.47
C ILE A 59 -2.71 -7.52 13.15
N PRO A 60 -3.44 -8.00 12.13
CA PRO A 60 -2.86 -8.33 10.83
C PRO A 60 -2.19 -7.11 10.18
N VAL A 61 -1.00 -7.30 9.57
CA VAL A 61 -0.31 -6.24 8.81
C VAL A 61 -1.20 -5.66 7.71
N ALA A 62 -2.05 -6.47 7.09
CA ALA A 62 -3.05 -6.04 6.11
C ALA A 62 -4.01 -4.97 6.64
N PHE A 63 -4.33 -4.97 7.95
CA PHE A 63 -5.16 -3.94 8.56
C PHE A 63 -4.45 -2.59 8.60
N TYR A 64 -3.16 -2.57 8.91
CA TYR A 64 -2.36 -1.34 8.87
C TYR A 64 -2.27 -0.78 7.45
N GLY A 65 -2.12 -1.66 6.45
CA GLY A 65 -2.22 -1.30 5.03
C GLY A 65 -3.56 -0.65 4.70
N LEU A 66 -4.67 -1.26 5.14
CA LEU A 66 -6.02 -0.73 4.95
C LEU A 66 -6.18 0.69 5.52
N VAL A 67 -5.77 0.89 6.77
CA VAL A 67 -5.82 2.22 7.43
C VAL A 67 -4.98 3.22 6.65
N TRP A 68 -3.80 2.83 6.19
CA TRP A 68 -2.93 3.70 5.41
C TRP A 68 -3.56 4.09 4.06
N PHE A 69 -4.16 3.15 3.32
CA PHE A 69 -4.82 3.42 2.05
C PHE A 69 -6.07 4.29 2.21
N ILE A 70 -6.90 4.04 3.23
CA ILE A 70 -8.06 4.89 3.53
C ILE A 70 -7.62 6.32 3.82
N THR A 71 -6.62 6.49 4.68
CA THR A 71 -6.08 7.81 5.04
C THR A 71 -5.50 8.52 3.81
N SER A 72 -4.77 7.79 2.96
CA SER A 72 -4.24 8.32 1.70
C SER A 72 -5.36 8.75 0.74
N GLY A 73 -6.47 8.02 0.68
CA GLY A 73 -7.65 8.39 -0.10
C GLY A 73 -8.29 9.68 0.38
N VAL A 74 -8.46 9.83 1.70
CA VAL A 74 -9.02 11.05 2.34
C VAL A 74 -8.13 12.26 2.06
N PHE A 75 -6.81 12.11 2.21
CA PHE A 75 -5.87 13.19 1.91
C PHE A 75 -5.80 13.52 0.42
N SER A 76 -5.83 12.52 -0.46
CA SER A 76 -5.87 12.71 -1.91
C SER A 76 -7.13 13.44 -2.37
N PHE A 77 -8.29 13.08 -1.83
CA PHE A 77 -9.55 13.78 -2.11
C PHE A 77 -9.51 15.22 -1.59
N SER A 78 -9.01 15.42 -0.38
CA SER A 78 -8.88 16.76 0.22
C SER A 78 -7.87 17.64 -0.52
N ALA A 79 -6.80 17.05 -1.09
CA ALA A 79 -5.77 17.71 -1.87
C ALA A 79 -6.27 18.35 -3.18
N LEU A 80 -7.45 17.91 -3.68
CA LEU A 80 -8.14 18.55 -4.80
C LEU A 80 -8.57 19.98 -4.49
N LYS A 81 -8.87 20.29 -3.22
CA LYS A 81 -9.35 21.60 -2.78
C LYS A 81 -8.36 22.33 -1.88
N LEU A 82 -7.62 21.61 -1.05
CA LEU A 82 -6.77 22.16 0.02
C LEU A 82 -5.28 21.93 -0.26
N ARG A 83 -4.49 23.02 -0.33
CA ARG A 83 -3.02 22.91 -0.53
C ARG A 83 -2.32 22.21 0.64
N ARG A 84 -2.79 22.41 1.88
CA ARG A 84 -2.23 21.74 3.08
C ARG A 84 -2.35 20.22 3.01
N ALA A 85 -3.45 19.70 2.46
CA ALA A 85 -3.66 18.26 2.30
C ALA A 85 -2.64 17.60 1.35
N ARG A 86 -2.05 18.36 0.42
CA ARG A 86 -0.97 17.88 -0.47
C ARG A 86 0.28 17.54 0.32
N LEU A 87 0.66 18.41 1.26
CA LEU A 87 1.81 18.19 2.13
C LEU A 87 1.55 17.03 3.08
N LEU A 88 0.34 16.95 3.66
CA LEU A 88 -0.05 15.83 4.53
C LEU A 88 0.01 14.50 3.78
N LEU A 89 -0.51 14.43 2.56
CA LEU A 89 -0.42 13.23 1.72
C LEU A 89 1.04 12.85 1.45
N PHE A 90 1.90 13.82 1.12
CA PHE A 90 3.31 13.56 0.85
C PHE A 90 4.05 13.00 2.08
N VAL A 91 3.89 13.64 3.25
CA VAL A 91 4.50 13.18 4.51
C VAL A 91 3.96 11.81 4.92
N TRP A 92 2.64 11.61 4.82
CA TRP A 92 2.01 10.32 5.06
C TRP A 92 2.49 9.23 4.09
N SER A 93 2.75 9.61 2.84
CA SER A 93 3.27 8.70 1.83
C SER A 93 4.71 8.26 2.11
N ILE A 94 5.54 9.14 2.67
CA ILE A 94 6.89 8.79 3.13
C ILE A 94 6.82 7.78 4.28
N ALA A 95 5.93 7.99 5.25
CA ALA A 95 5.72 7.03 6.33
C ALA A 95 5.28 5.65 5.81
N GLY A 96 4.38 5.62 4.83
CA GLY A 96 3.99 4.39 4.13
C GLY A 96 5.15 3.70 3.44
N MET A 97 6.00 4.46 2.73
CA MET A 97 7.17 3.91 2.05
C MET A 97 8.20 3.31 3.02
N ALA A 98 8.40 3.92 4.20
CA ALA A 98 9.24 3.33 5.23
C ALA A 98 8.70 1.96 5.68
N GLY A 99 7.37 1.85 5.85
CA GLY A 99 6.70 0.57 6.12
C GLY A 99 6.89 -0.46 5.00
N VAL A 100 6.72 -0.04 3.74
CA VAL A 100 6.95 -0.89 2.56
C VAL A 100 8.38 -1.44 2.54
N LEU A 101 9.39 -0.59 2.75
CA LEU A 101 10.79 -1.03 2.76
C LEU A 101 11.07 -2.01 3.90
N PHE A 102 10.51 -1.76 5.07
CA PHE A 102 10.61 -2.68 6.21
C PHE A 102 9.95 -4.04 5.91
N LEU A 103 8.75 -4.05 5.32
CA LEU A 103 8.07 -5.29 4.97
C LEU A 103 8.80 -6.07 3.87
N ASN A 104 9.33 -5.40 2.85
CA ASN A 104 10.17 -6.05 1.85
C ASN A 104 11.43 -6.67 2.46
N TYR A 105 12.05 -6.01 3.45
CA TYR A 105 13.17 -6.60 4.19
C TYR A 105 12.75 -7.86 4.95
N VAL A 106 11.60 -7.82 5.63
CA VAL A 106 11.04 -9.00 6.32
C VAL A 106 10.77 -10.14 5.34
N GLU A 107 10.11 -9.88 4.23
CA GLU A 107 9.77 -10.88 3.21
C GLU A 107 11.02 -11.52 2.59
N LEU A 108 11.93 -10.70 2.08
CA LEU A 108 13.08 -11.17 1.30
C LEU A 108 14.22 -11.73 2.16
N VAL A 109 14.46 -11.14 3.34
CA VAL A 109 15.63 -11.48 4.17
C VAL A 109 15.27 -12.40 5.32
N LEU A 110 14.17 -12.13 6.03
CA LEU A 110 13.79 -12.92 7.21
C LEU A 110 12.97 -14.16 6.84
N ILE A 111 12.01 -14.02 5.94
CA ILE A 111 11.11 -15.12 5.53
C ILE A 111 11.71 -15.88 4.33
N ASN A 112 12.52 -15.23 3.50
CA ASN A 112 13.04 -15.76 2.23
C ASN A 112 11.92 -16.16 1.25
N ALA A 113 10.80 -15.44 1.29
CA ALA A 113 9.66 -15.64 0.39
C ALA A 113 9.06 -14.30 -0.04
N PHE A 114 8.53 -14.25 -1.26
CA PHE A 114 7.91 -13.07 -1.84
C PHE A 114 6.41 -13.29 -2.06
N CYS A 115 5.59 -12.42 -1.47
CA CYS A 115 4.15 -12.44 -1.66
C CYS A 115 3.76 -11.48 -2.79
N MET A 116 3.16 -12.00 -3.86
CA MET A 116 2.70 -11.18 -5.00
C MET A 116 1.65 -10.14 -4.58
N TYR A 117 0.76 -10.49 -3.65
CA TYR A 117 -0.27 -9.58 -3.14
C TYR A 117 0.31 -8.43 -2.31
N CYS A 118 1.28 -8.71 -1.45
CA CYS A 118 2.03 -7.68 -0.73
C CYS A 118 2.80 -6.80 -1.71
N GLY A 119 3.49 -7.40 -2.69
CA GLY A 119 4.19 -6.68 -3.76
C GLY A 119 3.27 -5.73 -4.52
N LEU A 120 2.04 -6.15 -4.84
CA LEU A 120 1.04 -5.28 -5.46
C LEU A 120 0.64 -4.12 -4.54
N ALA A 121 0.40 -4.37 -3.25
CA ALA A 121 0.11 -3.32 -2.28
C ALA A 121 1.29 -2.32 -2.16
N HIS A 122 2.52 -2.82 -2.14
CA HIS A 122 3.75 -2.01 -2.13
C HIS A 122 3.84 -1.12 -3.37
N ALA A 123 3.54 -1.66 -4.56
CA ALA A 123 3.53 -0.92 -5.82
C ALA A 123 2.46 0.18 -5.84
N LEU A 124 1.26 -0.09 -5.32
CA LEU A 124 0.19 0.91 -5.18
C LEU A 124 0.62 2.05 -4.24
N ALA A 125 1.19 1.72 -3.08
CA ALA A 125 1.70 2.71 -2.13
C ALA A 125 2.83 3.57 -2.74
N ALA A 126 3.77 2.95 -3.45
CA ALA A 126 4.84 3.63 -4.16
C ALA A 126 4.31 4.58 -5.24
N SER A 127 3.29 4.15 -5.99
CA SER A 127 2.63 4.97 -7.01
C SER A 127 1.96 6.21 -6.41
N ILE A 128 1.31 6.06 -5.25
CA ILE A 128 0.71 7.20 -4.52
C ILE A 128 1.79 8.19 -4.08
N LEU A 129 2.93 7.74 -3.59
CA LEU A 129 4.06 8.62 -3.24
C LEU A 129 4.57 9.37 -4.48
N GLY A 130 4.79 8.67 -5.60
CA GLY A 130 5.24 9.27 -6.86
C GLY A 130 4.28 10.33 -7.37
N LEU A 131 2.98 10.04 -7.36
CA LEU A 131 1.93 11.01 -7.72
C LEU A 131 1.90 12.20 -6.75
N SER A 132 2.03 11.97 -5.46
CA SER A 132 2.07 13.03 -4.45
C SER A 132 3.25 13.97 -4.66
N PHE A 133 4.43 13.42 -4.97
CA PHE A 133 5.62 14.20 -5.28
C PHE A 133 5.44 15.05 -6.55
N LEU A 134 4.88 14.48 -7.62
CA LEU A 134 4.56 15.20 -8.85
C LEU A 134 3.53 16.31 -8.62
N GLY A 135 2.48 16.01 -7.85
CA GLY A 135 1.42 16.96 -7.49
C GLY A 135 1.88 18.07 -6.55
N TRP A 136 2.90 17.81 -5.72
CA TRP A 136 3.57 18.81 -4.90
C TRP A 136 4.43 19.72 -5.78
N ARG A 137 5.29 19.17 -6.65
CA ARG A 137 6.12 19.94 -7.59
C ARG A 137 5.32 20.82 -8.55
N ALA A 138 4.21 20.34 -9.07
CA ALA A 138 3.36 21.09 -10.01
C ALA A 138 2.45 22.13 -9.33
N GLY A 139 2.39 22.15 -7.99
CA GLY A 139 1.55 23.04 -7.20
C GLY A 139 2.32 23.96 -6.25
N VAL A 140 3.65 23.92 -6.26
CA VAL A 140 4.55 24.99 -5.80
C VAL A 140 4.61 26.03 -6.90
#